data_AF-A0A640TWY9-F1
#
_entry.id   AF-A0A640TWY9-F1
#
_cell.length_a   1.000
_cell.length_b   1.000
_cell.length_c   1.000
_cell.angle_alpha   90.00
_cell.angle_beta   90.00
_cell.angle_gamma   90.00
#
_symmetry.space_group_name_H-M   'P 1'
#
loop_
_entity.id
_entity.type
_entity.pdbx_description
1 polymer ?
#
loop_
_entity_poly.entity_id
_entity_poly.type
_entity_poly.pdbx_seq_one_letter_code
_entity_poly.pdbx_strand_id
1 'polypeptide(L)'
;MPADHMLVMELLYASHASAQREAPARRGDAPACQVVLRAAKADADDDGMERLTLLALGTAVCASDLTAVLADHKNITTQQLIDELVAARRDKGADDTAMPDLLLAMRADDPGHAAELLGNLIAADHGAFLDLIVELGGYAATCVSLLAVLEISPVEDTLAELEETVQQFFAGKQPARGGTAGQRRFAAQAAPHRGPALLQGGPGTPTSPRT
;
A
#
# COMPACT_ATOMS: atom_id res chain seq x y z
N MET A 1 -1.39 6.56 24.92
CA MET A 1 -0.55 6.47 23.72
C MET A 1 -1.43 5.95 22.59
N PRO A 2 -1.57 6.67 21.47
CA PRO A 2 -2.20 6.08 20.28
C PRO A 2 -1.41 4.83 19.88
N ALA A 3 -2.10 3.76 19.51
CA ALA A 3 -1.47 2.55 19.00
C ALA A 3 -0.73 2.86 17.69
N ASP A 4 0.46 2.29 17.50
CA ASP A 4 1.40 2.64 16.42
C ASP A 4 0.80 2.48 15.02
N HIS A 5 -0.10 1.51 14.84
CA HIS A 5 -0.84 1.34 13.58
C HIS A 5 -1.72 2.55 13.21
N MET A 6 -2.29 3.25 14.19
CA MET A 6 -3.12 4.43 13.92
C MET A 6 -2.28 5.59 13.38
N LEU A 7 -1.02 5.69 13.79
CA LEU A 7 -0.12 6.74 13.30
C LEU A 7 0.26 6.51 11.83
N VAL A 8 0.47 5.25 11.44
CA VAL A 8 0.68 4.84 10.03
C VAL A 8 -0.56 5.17 9.20
N MET A 9 -1.76 4.81 9.69
CA MET A 9 -3.00 5.13 8.98
C MET A 9 -3.21 6.64 8.86
N GLU A 10 -2.96 7.42 9.92
CA GLU A 10 -3.03 8.87 9.87
C GLU A 10 -2.11 9.45 8.78
N LEU A 11 -0.88 8.93 8.67
CA LEU A 11 0.06 9.34 7.62
C LEU A 11 -0.46 8.98 6.21
N LEU A 12 -1.03 7.79 6.02
CA LEU A 12 -1.59 7.38 4.73
C LEU A 12 -2.78 8.25 4.31
N TYR A 13 -3.72 8.50 5.24
CA TYR A 13 -4.85 9.39 4.99
C TYR A 13 -4.39 10.83 4.70
N ALA A 14 -3.43 11.34 5.49
CA ALA A 14 -2.87 12.67 5.30
C ALA A 14 -2.14 12.81 3.95
N SER A 15 -1.40 11.78 3.54
CA SER A 15 -0.69 11.75 2.26
C SER A 15 -1.67 11.71 1.08
N HIS A 16 -2.72 10.89 1.17
CA HIS A 16 -3.75 10.81 0.14
C HIS A 16 -4.54 12.13 0.02
N ALA A 17 -4.94 12.73 1.15
CA ALA A 17 -5.61 14.03 1.15
C ALA A 17 -4.72 15.15 0.56
N SER A 18 -3.39 15.06 0.73
CA SER A 18 -2.43 16.01 0.17
C SER A 18 -2.27 15.83 -1.33
N ALA A 19 -2.29 14.60 -1.83
CA ALA A 19 -2.20 14.30 -3.27
C ALA A 19 -3.36 14.88 -4.08
N GLN A 20 -4.51 15.15 -3.44
CA GLN A 20 -5.70 15.73 -4.07
C GLN A 20 -5.76 17.26 -4.00
N ARG A 21 -4.77 17.93 -3.39
CA ARG A 21 -4.75 19.38 -3.17
C ARG A 21 -3.58 20.03 -3.87
N GLU A 22 -3.68 21.35 -4.12
CA GLU A 22 -2.53 22.14 -4.52
C GLU A 22 -1.43 22.06 -3.44
N ALA A 23 -0.18 21.96 -3.88
CA ALA A 23 0.96 21.82 -2.98
C ALA A 23 1.04 23.03 -2.03
N PRO A 24 1.17 22.81 -0.71
CA PRO A 24 1.25 23.90 0.25
C PRO A 24 2.51 24.75 0.03
N ALA A 25 2.41 26.05 0.32
CA ALA A 25 3.50 27.01 0.12
C ALA A 25 4.75 26.72 0.98
N ARG A 26 4.60 25.96 2.06
CA ARG A 26 5.71 25.49 2.91
C ARG A 26 5.58 23.98 3.16
N ARG A 27 6.71 23.28 3.13
CA ARG A 27 6.79 21.83 3.37
C ARG A 27 6.19 21.42 4.71
N GLY A 28 6.46 22.20 5.77
CA GLY A 28 5.93 21.94 7.11
C GLY A 28 4.42 22.05 7.21
N ASP A 29 3.74 22.69 6.27
CA ASP A 29 2.28 22.86 6.29
C ASP A 29 1.56 21.68 5.61
N ALA A 30 2.31 20.76 4.98
CA ALA A 30 1.73 19.56 4.41
C ALA A 30 1.19 18.63 5.52
N PRO A 31 -0.06 18.13 5.39
CA PRO A 31 -0.65 17.22 6.37
C PRO A 31 0.24 16.02 6.73
N ALA A 32 0.88 15.39 5.74
CA ALA A 32 1.80 14.26 5.99
C ALA A 32 3.02 14.68 6.83
N CYS A 33 3.61 15.85 6.55
CA CYS A 33 4.72 16.39 7.34
C CYS A 33 4.30 16.70 8.78
N GLN A 34 3.07 17.16 9.01
CA GLN A 34 2.55 17.42 10.35
C GLN A 34 2.42 16.13 11.19
N VAL A 35 2.06 15.01 10.57
CA VAL A 35 2.04 13.70 11.25
C VAL A 35 3.46 13.30 11.68
N VAL A 36 4.43 13.41 10.77
CA VAL A 36 5.83 13.08 11.04
C VAL A 36 6.44 14.00 12.10
N LEU A 37 6.18 15.31 12.03
CA LEU A 37 6.66 16.27 13.04
C LEU A 37 6.07 15.99 14.42
N ARG A 38 4.80 15.56 14.50
CA ARG A 38 4.18 15.18 15.77
C ARG A 38 4.81 13.92 16.35
N ALA A 39 5.10 12.93 15.51
CA ALA A 39 5.81 11.72 15.91
C ALA A 39 7.23 12.05 16.41
N ALA A 40 7.96 12.88 15.66
CA ALA A 40 9.30 13.33 16.03
C ALA A 40 9.33 14.10 17.36
N LYS A 41 8.33 14.95 17.60
CA LYS A 41 8.20 15.65 18.88
C LYS A 41 7.96 14.70 20.04
N ALA A 42 7.07 13.71 19.87
CA ALA A 42 6.79 12.73 20.91
C ALA A 42 8.02 11.86 21.23
N ASP A 43 8.79 11.49 20.20
CA ASP A 43 10.05 10.76 20.36
C ASP A 43 11.11 11.61 21.09
N ALA A 44 11.23 12.91 20.76
CA ALA A 44 12.14 13.83 21.45
C ALA A 44 11.76 14.05 22.93
N ASP A 45 10.46 14.07 23.25
CA ASP A 45 9.96 14.18 24.62
C ASP A 45 10.28 12.91 25.46
N ASP A 46 10.39 11.75 24.80
CA ASP A 46 10.68 10.44 25.41
C ASP A 46 12.18 10.02 25.31
N ASP A 47 13.06 10.89 24.79
CA ASP A 47 14.49 10.60 24.47
C ASP A 47 14.67 9.31 23.63
N GLY A 48 13.76 9.11 22.66
CA GLY A 48 13.67 7.90 21.86
C GLY A 48 13.54 8.17 20.36
N MET A 49 13.49 7.08 19.58
CA MET A 49 13.30 7.07 18.12
C MET A 49 12.32 5.97 17.69
N GLU A 50 11.64 5.36 18.66
CA GLU A 50 10.82 4.18 18.45
C GLU A 50 9.63 4.50 17.56
N ARG A 51 8.92 5.60 17.81
CA ARG A 51 7.69 5.94 17.07
C ARG A 51 7.99 6.24 15.62
N LEU A 52 9.04 7.01 15.35
CA LEU A 52 9.46 7.32 13.98
C LEU A 52 9.94 6.06 13.24
N THR A 53 10.67 5.16 13.92
CA THR A 53 11.12 3.90 13.31
C THR A 53 9.94 2.99 12.98
N LEU A 54 8.99 2.84 13.91
CA LEU A 54 7.77 2.08 13.70
C LEU A 54 6.88 2.70 12.61
N LEU A 55 6.81 4.03 12.54
CA LEU A 55 6.11 4.75 11.49
C LEU A 55 6.74 4.49 10.11
N ALA A 56 8.07 4.55 10.01
CA ALA A 56 8.80 4.21 8.79
C ALA A 56 8.53 2.78 8.33
N LEU A 57 8.71 1.80 9.22
CA LEU A 57 8.52 0.38 8.92
C LEU A 57 7.07 0.06 8.54
N GLY A 58 6.10 0.52 9.32
CA GLY A 58 4.68 0.28 9.05
C GLY A 58 4.24 0.88 7.71
N THR A 59 4.73 2.08 7.37
CA THR A 59 4.43 2.72 6.08
C THR A 59 5.15 2.00 4.93
N ALA A 60 6.38 1.53 5.13
CA ALA A 60 7.12 0.75 4.15
C ALA A 60 6.46 -0.60 3.85
N VAL A 61 5.88 -1.27 4.86
CA VAL A 61 5.05 -2.46 4.66
C VAL A 61 3.89 -2.17 3.71
N CYS A 62 3.10 -1.13 4.00
CA CYS A 62 1.97 -0.74 3.15
C CYS A 62 2.41 -0.45 1.72
N ALA A 63 3.44 0.37 1.57
CA ALA A 63 3.99 0.73 0.27
C ALA A 63 4.45 -0.52 -0.50
N SER A 64 5.17 -1.44 0.15
CA SER A 64 5.66 -2.68 -0.46
C SER A 64 4.52 -3.61 -0.90
N ASP A 65 3.48 -3.77 -0.09
CA ASP A 65 2.30 -4.57 -0.44
C ASP A 65 1.53 -3.95 -1.62
N LEU A 66 1.36 -2.63 -1.65
CA LEU A 66 0.75 -1.92 -2.78
C LEU A 66 1.58 -2.06 -4.07
N THR A 67 2.91 -1.95 -3.98
CA THR A 67 3.81 -2.18 -5.12
C THR A 67 3.66 -3.60 -5.64
N ALA A 68 3.51 -4.59 -4.76
CA ALA A 68 3.31 -5.98 -5.17
C ALA A 68 1.99 -6.18 -5.93
N VAL A 69 0.88 -5.57 -5.47
CA VAL A 69 -0.40 -5.61 -6.19
C VAL A 69 -0.29 -4.97 -7.58
N LEU A 70 0.35 -3.81 -7.68
CA LEU A 70 0.56 -3.13 -8.96
C LEU A 70 1.46 -3.93 -9.91
N ALA A 71 2.49 -4.59 -9.39
CA ALA A 71 3.39 -5.43 -10.18
C ALA A 71 2.66 -6.67 -10.72
N ASP A 72 1.84 -7.32 -9.88
CA ASP A 72 1.02 -8.48 -10.27
C ASP A 72 0.03 -8.10 -11.37
N HIS A 73 -0.64 -6.94 -11.24
CA HIS A 73 -1.53 -6.42 -12.28
C HIS A 73 -0.81 -6.18 -13.62
N LYS A 74 0.44 -5.70 -13.59
CA LYS A 74 1.28 -5.52 -14.78
C LYS A 74 1.91 -6.82 -15.29
N ASN A 75 1.73 -7.94 -14.60
CA ASN A 75 2.37 -9.23 -14.87
C ASN A 75 3.91 -9.13 -14.92
N ILE A 76 4.48 -8.34 -14.00
CA ILE A 76 5.92 -8.18 -13.79
C ILE A 76 6.29 -8.43 -12.33
N THR A 77 7.58 -8.58 -12.03
CA THR A 77 8.02 -8.72 -10.64
C THR A 77 8.02 -7.38 -9.91
N THR A 78 7.89 -7.41 -8.57
CA THR A 78 8.06 -6.22 -7.72
C THR A 78 9.41 -5.54 -7.96
N GLN A 79 10.48 -6.32 -8.15
CA GLN A 79 11.81 -5.80 -8.50
C GLN A 79 11.75 -4.99 -9.81
N GLN A 80 11.15 -5.54 -10.88
CA GLN A 80 11.05 -4.85 -12.16
C GLN A 80 10.27 -3.53 -12.05
N LEU A 81 9.17 -3.52 -11.28
CA LEU A 81 8.41 -2.29 -11.06
C LEU A 81 9.21 -1.24 -10.27
N ILE A 82 10.03 -1.67 -9.30
CA ILE A 82 10.92 -0.79 -8.54
C ILE A 82 12.06 -0.28 -9.44
N ASP A 83 12.63 -1.11 -10.31
CA ASP A 83 13.63 -0.68 -11.28
C ASP A 83 13.06 0.38 -12.25
N GLU A 84 11.82 0.20 -12.73
CA GLU A 84 11.08 1.20 -13.52
C GLU A 84 10.89 2.52 -12.75
N LEU A 85 10.53 2.44 -11.47
CA LEU A 85 10.38 3.60 -10.60
C LEU A 85 11.70 4.36 -10.44
N VAL A 86 12.80 3.66 -10.18
CA VAL A 86 14.14 4.26 -10.03
C VAL A 86 14.58 4.92 -11.34
N ALA A 87 14.39 4.25 -12.48
CA ALA A 87 14.69 4.82 -13.79
C ALA A 87 13.89 6.11 -14.05
N ALA A 88 12.57 6.08 -13.81
CA ALA A 88 11.70 7.23 -14.01
C ALA A 88 12.05 8.43 -13.11
N ARG A 89 12.57 8.17 -11.90
CA ARG A 89 13.06 9.21 -10.99
C ARG A 89 14.36 9.83 -11.46
N ARG A 90 15.31 8.99 -11.90
CA ARG A 90 16.58 9.44 -12.47
C ARG A 90 16.36 10.32 -13.71
N ASP A 91 15.43 9.94 -14.58
CA ASP A 91 15.09 10.71 -15.77
C ASP A 91 14.50 12.09 -15.44
N LYS A 92 13.89 12.24 -14.27
CA LYS A 92 13.38 13.52 -13.74
C LYS A 92 14.40 14.31 -12.93
N GLY A 93 15.64 13.81 -12.80
CA GLY A 93 16.68 14.42 -11.99
C GLY A 93 16.39 14.41 -10.49
N ALA A 94 15.59 13.45 -10.02
CA ALA A 94 15.36 13.26 -8.59
C ALA A 94 16.55 12.52 -7.95
N ASP A 95 16.87 12.90 -6.71
CA ASP A 95 17.95 12.27 -5.94
C ASP A 95 17.63 10.79 -5.63
N ASP A 96 18.71 10.00 -5.52
CA ASP A 96 18.62 8.63 -5.02
C ASP A 96 18.25 8.66 -3.52
N THR A 97 17.23 7.89 -3.16
CA THR A 97 16.69 7.82 -1.79
C THR A 97 16.72 6.37 -1.31
N ALA A 98 16.62 6.17 0.01
CA ALA A 98 16.55 4.84 0.60
C ALA A 98 15.21 4.11 0.37
N MET A 99 14.21 4.79 -0.23
CA MET A 99 12.86 4.21 -0.41
C MET A 99 12.88 2.89 -1.21
N PRO A 100 13.47 2.81 -2.43
CA PRO A 100 13.45 1.58 -3.23
C PRO A 100 14.04 0.37 -2.49
N ASP A 101 15.18 0.56 -1.84
CA ASP A 101 15.87 -0.50 -1.09
C ASP A 101 15.04 -0.96 0.12
N LEU A 102 14.39 -0.01 0.82
CA LEU A 102 13.51 -0.34 1.93
C LEU A 102 12.29 -1.13 1.48
N LEU A 103 11.66 -0.78 0.35
CA LEU A 103 10.51 -1.53 -0.20
C LEU A 103 10.89 -2.97 -0.54
N LEU A 104 12.10 -3.17 -1.08
CA LEU A 104 12.65 -4.50 -1.38
C LEU A 104 12.97 -5.28 -0.10
N ALA A 105 13.56 -4.65 0.90
CA ALA A 105 13.84 -5.27 2.20
C ALA A 105 12.54 -5.75 2.87
N MET A 106 11.50 -4.91 2.87
CA MET A 106 10.18 -5.29 3.38
C MET A 106 9.55 -6.43 2.60
N ARG A 107 9.77 -6.49 1.28
CA ARG A 107 9.24 -7.56 0.42
C ARG A 107 9.98 -8.89 0.62
N ALA A 108 11.29 -8.82 0.85
CA ALA A 108 12.13 -9.99 1.13
C ALA A 108 11.88 -10.57 2.54
N ASP A 109 11.07 -9.90 3.35
CA ASP A 109 10.83 -10.22 4.76
C ASP A 109 12.13 -10.29 5.55
N ASP A 110 13.04 -9.35 5.27
CA ASP A 110 14.31 -9.19 5.96
C ASP A 110 14.25 -7.97 6.91
N PRO A 111 13.68 -8.14 8.11
CA PRO A 111 13.59 -7.05 9.08
C PRO A 111 14.97 -6.60 9.57
N GLY A 112 16.00 -7.45 9.47
CA GLY A 112 17.37 -7.09 9.83
C GLY A 112 17.94 -6.07 8.85
N HIS A 113 17.81 -6.33 7.55
CA HIS A 113 18.25 -5.40 6.52
C HIS A 113 17.45 -4.08 6.54
N ALA A 114 16.14 -4.14 6.72
CA ALA A 114 15.31 -2.94 6.85
C ALA A 114 15.74 -2.09 8.06
N ALA A 115 15.99 -2.71 9.22
CA ALA A 115 16.46 -2.01 10.40
C ALA A 115 17.86 -1.41 10.22
N GLU A 116 18.76 -2.10 9.51
CA GLU A 116 20.09 -1.60 9.18
C GLU A 116 20.03 -0.37 8.27
N LEU A 117 19.21 -0.40 7.21
CA LEU A 117 19.00 0.75 6.32
C LEU A 117 18.50 1.97 7.09
N LEU A 118 17.50 1.80 7.94
CA LEU A 118 16.95 2.89 8.75
C LEU A 118 17.98 3.40 9.79
N GLY A 119 18.68 2.50 10.47
CA GLY A 119 19.71 2.86 11.44
C GLY A 119 20.87 3.66 10.83
N ASN A 120 21.33 3.25 9.65
CA ASN A 120 22.36 3.96 8.90
C ASN A 120 21.88 5.36 8.47
N LEU A 121 20.63 5.47 8.01
CA LEU A 121 20.05 6.75 7.61
C LEU A 121 19.89 7.69 8.80
N ILE A 122 19.41 7.20 9.95
CA ILE A 122 19.29 7.97 11.20
C ILE A 122 20.66 8.50 11.65
N ALA A 123 21.70 7.66 11.56
CA ALA A 123 23.05 8.04 11.97
C ALA A 123 23.71 9.05 11.03
N ALA A 124 23.40 8.98 9.72
CA ALA A 124 24.00 9.84 8.70
C ALA A 124 23.28 11.19 8.57
N ASP A 125 21.96 11.17 8.46
CA ASP A 125 21.13 12.35 8.25
C ASP A 125 19.69 12.12 8.76
N HIS A 126 19.43 12.63 9.96
CA HIS A 126 18.10 12.56 10.56
C HIS A 126 17.02 13.29 9.73
N GLY A 127 17.38 14.37 9.02
CA GLY A 127 16.46 15.08 8.12
C GLY A 127 16.04 14.19 6.94
N ALA A 128 17.01 13.49 6.34
CA ALA A 128 16.74 12.52 5.27
C ALA A 128 15.87 11.35 5.76
N PHE A 129 16.02 10.92 7.02
CA PHE A 129 15.15 9.91 7.61
C PHE A 129 13.69 10.39 7.76
N LEU A 130 13.46 11.60 8.25
CA LEU A 130 12.10 12.16 8.31
C LEU A 130 11.50 12.34 6.91
N ASP A 131 12.32 12.75 5.95
CA ASP A 131 11.91 12.91 4.56
C ASP A 131 11.52 11.58 3.91
N LEU A 132 12.25 10.50 4.21
CA LEU A 132 11.91 9.14 3.78
C LEU A 132 10.51 8.73 4.26
N ILE A 133 10.14 9.04 5.52
CA ILE A 133 8.80 8.69 6.05
C ILE A 133 7.70 9.39 5.24
N VAL A 134 7.88 10.69 4.96
CA VAL A 134 6.94 11.46 4.14
C VAL A 134 6.89 10.92 2.71
N GLU A 135 8.03 10.56 2.14
CA GLU A 135 8.15 9.99 0.80
C GLU A 135 7.41 8.65 0.69
N LEU A 136 7.57 7.75 1.66
CA LEU A 136 6.85 6.47 1.73
C LEU A 136 5.33 6.69 1.77
N GLY A 137 4.87 7.65 2.57
CA GLY A 137 3.45 8.01 2.63
C GLY A 137 2.91 8.54 1.29
N GLY A 138 3.67 9.42 0.63
CA GLY A 138 3.32 9.96 -0.68
C GLY A 138 3.31 8.90 -1.79
N TYR A 139 4.29 7.98 -1.76
CA TYR A 139 4.34 6.86 -2.69
C TYR A 139 3.16 5.90 -2.47
N ALA A 140 2.87 5.52 -1.23
CA ALA A 140 1.71 4.67 -0.91
C ALA A 140 0.40 5.31 -1.36
N ALA A 141 0.20 6.61 -1.12
CA ALA A 141 -0.97 7.35 -1.60
C ALA A 141 -1.09 7.35 -3.14
N THR A 142 0.04 7.45 -3.84
CA THR A 142 0.10 7.35 -5.29
C THR A 142 -0.33 5.95 -5.75
N CYS A 143 0.17 4.89 -5.09
CA CYS A 143 -0.24 3.53 -5.42
C CYS A 143 -1.73 3.28 -5.17
N VAL A 144 -2.28 3.76 -4.05
CA VAL A 144 -3.73 3.68 -3.78
C VAL A 144 -4.54 4.36 -4.89
N SER A 145 -4.12 5.54 -5.32
CA SER A 145 -4.77 6.27 -6.41
C SER A 145 -4.68 5.51 -7.74
N LEU A 146 -3.53 4.90 -8.04
CA LEU A 146 -3.34 4.09 -9.24
C LEU A 146 -4.21 2.84 -9.24
N LEU A 147 -4.35 2.14 -8.10
CA LEU A 147 -5.24 0.98 -7.98
C LEU A 147 -6.70 1.35 -8.27
N ALA A 148 -7.14 2.51 -7.80
CA ALA A 148 -8.49 3.03 -8.08
C ALA A 148 -8.67 3.41 -9.56
N VAL A 149 -7.69 4.10 -10.16
CA VAL A 149 -7.72 4.50 -11.58
C VAL A 149 -7.68 3.28 -12.51
N LEU A 150 -6.97 2.21 -12.13
CA LEU A 150 -6.91 0.96 -12.87
C LEU A 150 -8.11 0.03 -12.60
N GLU A 151 -9.11 0.49 -11.84
CA GLU A 151 -10.31 -0.27 -11.46
C GLU A 151 -9.99 -1.60 -10.75
N ILE A 152 -8.83 -1.69 -10.08
CA ILE A 152 -8.39 -2.88 -9.32
C ILE A 152 -9.07 -2.90 -7.95
N SER A 153 -9.07 -1.77 -7.26
CA SER A 153 -9.67 -1.61 -5.94
C SER A 153 -10.00 -0.14 -5.68
N PRO A 154 -11.19 0.20 -5.15
CA PRO A 154 -11.49 1.56 -4.75
C PRO A 154 -10.61 2.00 -3.57
N VAL A 155 -10.48 3.31 -3.41
CA VAL A 155 -9.60 3.92 -2.38
C VAL A 155 -9.99 3.46 -0.98
N GLU A 156 -11.28 3.47 -0.64
CA GLU A 156 -11.78 3.14 0.71
C GLU A 156 -11.46 1.69 1.09
N ASP A 157 -11.72 0.74 0.18
CA ASP A 157 -11.43 -0.68 0.40
C ASP A 157 -9.92 -0.91 0.53
N THR A 158 -9.13 -0.27 -0.32
CA THR A 158 -7.66 -0.35 -0.26
C THR A 158 -7.13 0.14 1.09
N LEU A 159 -7.62 1.28 1.58
CA LEU A 159 -7.20 1.82 2.88
C LEU A 159 -7.63 0.94 4.06
N ALA A 160 -8.81 0.32 4.00
CA ALA A 160 -9.27 -0.63 5.00
C ALA A 160 -8.39 -1.91 5.04
N GLU A 161 -7.98 -2.42 3.89
CA GLU A 161 -7.07 -3.57 3.82
C GLU A 161 -5.65 -3.23 4.32
N LEU A 162 -5.18 -2.01 4.06
CA LEU A 162 -3.91 -1.54 4.61
C LEU A 162 -3.99 -1.42 6.13
N GLU A 163 -5.11 -1.00 6.70
CA GLU A 163 -5.30 -0.99 8.15
C GLU A 163 -5.17 -2.39 8.75
N GLU A 164 -5.81 -3.41 8.14
CA GLU A 164 -5.65 -4.80 8.56
C GLU A 164 -4.18 -5.26 8.46
N THR A 165 -3.50 -4.90 7.37
CA THR A 165 -2.09 -5.23 7.13
C THR A 165 -1.18 -4.66 8.21
N VAL A 166 -1.37 -3.39 8.56
CA VAL A 166 -0.57 -2.70 9.57
C VAL A 166 -0.86 -3.26 10.97
N GLN A 167 -2.12 -3.50 11.31
CA GLN A 167 -2.48 -4.14 12.58
C GLN A 167 -1.82 -5.51 12.73
N GLN A 168 -1.81 -6.31 11.67
CA GLN A 168 -1.17 -7.63 11.64
C GLN A 168 0.35 -7.54 11.79
N PHE A 169 0.99 -6.59 11.10
CA PHE A 169 2.42 -6.31 11.21
C PHE A 169 2.81 -5.99 12.67
N PHE A 170 2.12 -5.06 13.32
CA PHE A 170 2.40 -4.70 14.72
C PHE A 170 2.02 -5.79 15.74
N ALA A 171 1.06 -6.66 15.41
CA ALA A 171 0.71 -7.80 16.25
C ALA A 171 1.74 -8.95 16.17
N GLY A 172 2.78 -8.84 15.34
CA GLY A 172 3.72 -9.94 15.05
C GLY A 172 3.06 -11.13 14.36
N LYS A 173 1.84 -10.94 13.85
CA LYS A 173 1.04 -11.96 13.14
C LYS A 173 1.05 -11.58 11.68
N GLN A 174 2.07 -12.02 10.97
CA GLN A 174 2.17 -11.75 9.54
C GLN A 174 0.96 -12.38 8.81
N PRO A 175 0.33 -11.67 7.85
CA PRO A 175 -0.59 -12.31 6.94
C PRO A 175 0.14 -13.42 6.19
N ALA A 176 -0.57 -14.48 5.82
CA ALA A 176 -0.07 -15.49 4.89
C ALA A 176 0.22 -14.83 3.53
N ARG A 177 1.41 -14.26 3.37
CA ARG A 177 1.91 -13.68 2.12
C ARG A 177 2.36 -14.83 1.22
N GLY A 178 1.38 -15.51 0.61
CA GLY A 178 1.65 -16.64 -0.27
C GLY A 178 0.45 -17.05 -1.09
N GLY A 179 0.45 -16.65 -2.37
CA GLY A 179 -0.17 -17.34 -3.49
C GLY A 179 -1.70 -17.48 -3.48
N THR A 180 -2.36 -16.97 -4.52
CA THR A 180 -3.78 -17.26 -4.88
C THR A 180 -4.89 -16.62 -4.03
N ALA A 181 -4.60 -15.83 -3.00
CA ALA A 181 -5.64 -15.12 -2.23
C ALA A 181 -6.08 -13.77 -2.82
N GLY A 182 -5.30 -13.18 -3.74
CA GLY A 182 -5.74 -12.02 -4.54
C GLY A 182 -6.91 -12.33 -5.47
N GLN A 183 -7.17 -13.61 -5.76
CA GLN A 183 -8.29 -14.03 -6.61
C GLN A 183 -9.62 -14.22 -5.86
N ARG A 184 -9.65 -14.27 -4.52
CA ARG A 184 -10.89 -14.58 -3.78
C ARG A 184 -11.51 -13.42 -3.00
N ARG A 185 -10.86 -12.26 -2.91
CA ARG A 185 -11.47 -11.05 -2.33
C ARG A 185 -11.75 -9.94 -3.35
N PHE A 186 -10.94 -9.80 -4.39
CA PHE A 186 -11.17 -8.83 -5.47
C PHE A 186 -12.06 -9.31 -6.61
N ALA A 187 -12.54 -10.56 -6.58
CA ALA A 187 -13.41 -11.14 -7.62
C ALA A 187 -14.91 -11.20 -7.23
N ALA A 188 -15.31 -10.65 -6.08
CA ALA A 188 -16.69 -10.70 -5.62
C ALA A 188 -17.54 -9.51 -6.13
N GLN A 189 -17.32 -9.05 -7.37
CA GLN A 189 -18.27 -8.18 -8.07
C GLN A 189 -18.13 -8.24 -9.60
N ALA A 190 -18.00 -9.45 -10.14
CA ALA A 190 -18.24 -9.68 -11.57
C ALA A 190 -19.13 -10.92 -11.72
N ALA A 191 -20.41 -10.79 -11.36
CA ALA A 191 -21.41 -11.77 -11.76
C ALA A 191 -21.75 -11.60 -13.25
N PRO A 192 -21.76 -12.68 -14.05
CA PRO A 192 -21.99 -12.64 -15.48
C PRO A 192 -23.48 -12.51 -15.81
N HIS A 193 -23.88 -11.45 -16.51
CA HIS A 193 -25.16 -11.43 -17.22
C HIS A 193 -25.06 -12.18 -18.56
N ARG A 194 -25.20 -13.50 -18.50
CA ARG A 194 -25.69 -14.40 -19.57
C ARG A 194 -26.59 -15.42 -18.86
N GLY A 195 -27.84 -15.69 -19.22
CA GLY A 195 -28.72 -15.30 -20.29
C GLY A 195 -30.13 -15.85 -19.96
N PRO A 196 -31.08 -15.83 -20.89
CA PRO A 196 -32.47 -16.19 -20.63
C PRO A 196 -32.68 -17.71 -20.76
N ALA A 197 -33.40 -18.33 -19.82
CA ALA A 197 -34.13 -19.59 -20.08
C ALA A 197 -35.08 -19.95 -18.93
N LEU A 198 -36.22 -20.54 -19.33
CA LEU A 198 -37.28 -21.25 -18.61
C LEU A 198 -38.61 -20.49 -18.73
N LEU A 199 -39.63 -21.00 -19.43
CA LEU A 199 -40.21 -22.33 -19.26
C LEU A 199 -40.82 -22.87 -20.57
N GLN A 200 -40.33 -24.03 -21.05
CA GLN A 200 -41.16 -24.99 -21.79
C GLN A 200 -41.68 -26.01 -20.77
N GLY A 201 -42.99 -26.00 -20.50
CA GLY A 201 -43.73 -27.20 -20.06
C GLY A 201 -44.35 -27.84 -21.29
N GLY A 202 -44.57 -29.14 -21.43
CA GLY A 202 -44.42 -30.33 -20.60
C GLY A 202 -44.91 -31.50 -21.48
N PRO A 203 -44.57 -32.76 -21.19
CA PRO A 203 -44.88 -33.87 -22.08
C PRO A 203 -46.32 -34.39 -21.89
N GLY A 204 -47.11 -34.37 -22.96
CA GLY A 204 -48.40 -35.04 -23.09
C GLY A 204 -48.29 -36.25 -24.03
N THR A 205 -48.91 -37.34 -23.62
CA THR A 205 -48.84 -38.74 -24.06
C THR A 205 -49.41 -39.06 -25.47
N PRO A 206 -49.23 -40.32 -25.97
CA PRO A 206 -49.21 -40.65 -27.39
C PRO A 206 -50.52 -41.24 -27.93
N THR A 207 -50.74 -41.11 -29.24
CA THR A 207 -51.57 -42.02 -30.05
C THR A 207 -51.19 -41.94 -31.54
N SER A 208 -50.65 -43.03 -32.09
CA SER A 208 -50.80 -43.42 -33.50
C SER A 208 -52.28 -43.84 -33.78
N PRO A 209 -52.74 -44.23 -34.99
CA PRO A 209 -52.02 -44.52 -36.25
C PRO A 209 -52.72 -44.12 -37.58
N ARG A 210 -52.05 -44.44 -38.70
CA ARG A 210 -52.56 -44.70 -40.08
C ARG A 210 -53.20 -43.49 -40.81
N THR A 211 -52.89 -43.23 -42.08
CA THR A 211 -52.88 -44.13 -43.26
C THR A 211 -51.94 -43.59 -44.33
#